data_AF-A0A7S2SRT1-F1
#
_entry.id   AF-A0A7S2SRT1-F1
#
_cell.length_a   1.000
_cell.length_b   1.000
_cell.length_c   1.000
_cell.angle_alpha   90.00
_cell.angle_beta   90.00
_cell.angle_gamma   90.00
#
_symmetry.space_group_name_H-M   'P 1'
#
loop_
_entity.id
_entity.type
_entity.pdbx_description
1 polymer ?
#
loop_
_entity_poly.entity_id
_entity_poly.type
_entity_poly.pdbx_seq_one_letter_code
_entity_poly.pdbx_strand_id
1 'polypeptide(L)'
;PRASLGTAPVLGALIGHEQLGDSAPPSKFLFLPLQPCSQEGTEDCLPLSSTCTLESRWRVLQEAVFTARAVIFHAHVAFMPCLHRMCCEASGFLPANASVYDPKVAAWMLSSTDSSDQSEYDFTKLVTKHCTEETQALLKEVPHTSNIGSGTRALFHLRNLMQASFNLANVLLEKLGSLNMLHAAQMVEMPVIATISSMEVVGVQFRPDTLEKHRRSLEAAMRDATEHAHRAANTSFNLGSPEQVANVLYDQLKLPRPRGEERKKHPSTSESVIQDLQHQHAHPVLAQIL
;
A
#
# COMPACT_ATOMS: atom_id res chain seq x y z
N PRO A 1 -11.04 -10.67 19.94
CA PRO A 1 -10.23 -9.43 19.86
C PRO A 1 -10.44 -8.74 18.51
N ARG A 2 -11.48 -7.91 18.43
CA ARG A 2 -11.67 -6.99 17.31
C ARG A 2 -10.50 -6.01 17.35
N ALA A 3 -9.57 -6.13 16.40
CA ALA A 3 -8.56 -5.11 16.22
C ALA A 3 -9.29 -3.78 16.04
N SER A 4 -9.05 -2.84 16.94
CA SER A 4 -9.33 -1.44 16.74
C SER A 4 -8.44 -0.96 15.61
N LEU A 5 -8.81 -1.29 14.38
CA LEU A 5 -8.29 -0.67 13.17
C LEU A 5 -8.63 0.81 13.31
N GLY A 6 -7.58 1.61 13.49
CA GLY A 6 -7.69 3.05 13.61
C GLY A 6 -8.59 3.56 12.49
N THR A 7 -9.76 4.04 12.89
CA THR A 7 -10.64 4.82 12.06
C THR A 7 -9.80 5.98 11.53
N ALA A 8 -9.39 5.93 10.27
CA ALA A 8 -9.25 7.16 9.50
C ALA A 8 -10.67 7.48 9.04
N PRO A 9 -11.47 8.28 9.78
CA PRO A 9 -12.74 8.67 9.25
C PRO A 9 -12.47 9.53 8.02
N VAL A 10 -12.98 9.11 6.87
CA VAL A 10 -13.07 10.04 5.74
C VAL A 10 -13.96 11.18 6.19
N LEU A 11 -13.36 12.35 6.45
CA LEU A 11 -14.05 13.54 6.95
C LEU A 11 -15.07 14.06 5.91
N GLY A 12 -14.79 13.87 4.63
CA GLY A 12 -15.70 14.14 3.53
C GLY A 12 -15.06 13.87 2.18
N ALA A 13 -15.87 13.86 1.12
CA ALA A 13 -15.42 13.78 -0.26
C ALA A 13 -15.72 15.11 -0.97
N LEU A 14 -14.78 15.61 -1.76
CA LEU A 14 -15.01 16.76 -2.61
C LEU A 14 -15.15 16.24 -4.05
N ILE A 15 -16.25 16.56 -4.72
CA ILE A 15 -16.58 16.07 -6.05
C ILE A 15 -16.61 17.24 -7.03
N GLY A 16 -15.79 17.17 -8.06
CA GLY A 16 -15.86 18.05 -9.24
C GLY A 16 -16.66 17.40 -10.36
N HIS A 17 -17.35 18.20 -11.17
CA HIS A 17 -18.12 17.72 -12.31
C HIS A 17 -17.47 18.17 -13.64
N GLU A 18 -16.40 17.48 -14.07
CA GLU A 18 -15.78 17.66 -15.40
C GLU A 18 -15.22 16.31 -15.91
N GLN A 19 -15.09 16.16 -17.24
CA GLN A 19 -14.65 14.90 -17.85
C GLN A 19 -13.12 14.88 -18.03
N LEU A 20 -12.50 13.72 -17.79
CA LEU A 20 -11.08 13.51 -18.04
C LEU A 20 -10.78 13.68 -19.55
N GLY A 21 -9.91 14.64 -19.89
CA GLY A 21 -9.61 15.04 -21.27
C GLY A 21 -10.13 16.43 -21.67
N ASP A 22 -10.96 17.08 -20.84
CA ASP A 22 -11.30 18.49 -21.02
C ASP A 22 -10.09 19.39 -20.69
N SER A 23 -9.90 20.47 -21.44
CA SER A 23 -8.79 21.42 -21.25
C SER A 23 -8.96 22.30 -20.01
N ALA A 24 -10.13 22.25 -19.36
CA ALA A 24 -10.48 23.12 -18.26
C ALA A 24 -10.45 22.38 -16.90
N PRO A 25 -10.14 23.10 -15.82
CA PRO A 25 -10.24 22.64 -14.44
C PRO A 25 -11.70 22.62 -13.91
N PRO A 26 -12.13 21.64 -13.07
CA PRO A 26 -13.45 21.64 -12.44
C PRO A 26 -13.86 23.00 -11.88
N SER A 27 -14.90 23.58 -12.46
CA SER A 27 -15.41 24.92 -12.07
C SER A 27 -16.36 24.89 -10.87
N LYS A 28 -16.99 23.74 -10.59
CA LYS A 28 -17.94 23.54 -9.47
C LYS A 28 -17.54 22.35 -8.62
N PHE A 29 -17.63 22.53 -7.30
CA PHE A 29 -17.25 21.53 -6.32
C PHE A 29 -18.38 21.30 -5.32
N LEU A 30 -18.66 20.03 -5.05
CA LEU A 30 -19.59 19.59 -4.03
C LEU A 30 -18.81 18.93 -2.89
N PHE A 31 -18.84 19.53 -1.70
CA PHE A 31 -18.29 18.88 -0.50
C PHE A 31 -19.37 18.01 0.15
N LEU A 32 -19.10 16.72 0.27
CA LEU A 32 -19.95 15.73 0.91
C LEU A 32 -19.34 15.33 2.25
N PRO A 33 -19.86 15.79 3.40
CA PRO A 33 -19.41 15.32 4.70
C PRO A 33 -19.82 13.86 4.92
N LEU A 34 -18.87 12.98 5.22
CA LEU A 34 -19.12 11.53 5.35
C LEU A 34 -19.09 11.03 6.79
N GLN A 35 -18.76 11.91 7.74
CA GLN A 35 -18.86 11.63 9.17
C GLN A 35 -20.28 11.90 9.72
N PRO A 36 -20.70 11.12 10.74
CA PRO A 36 -21.83 11.51 11.56
C PRO A 36 -21.51 12.82 12.28
N CYS A 37 -22.50 13.71 12.43
CA CYS A 37 -22.33 14.94 13.20
C CYS A 37 -22.17 14.55 14.67
N SER A 38 -20.93 14.51 15.15
CA SER A 38 -20.65 14.32 16.58
C SER A 38 -20.69 15.68 17.25
N GLN A 39 -21.79 15.96 17.95
CA GLN A 39 -22.10 17.12 18.81
C GLN A 39 -23.12 18.12 18.21
N GLU A 40 -24.34 18.08 18.74
CA GLU A 40 -25.19 19.26 18.82
C GLU A 40 -24.48 20.27 19.76
N GLY A 41 -24.00 21.41 19.24
CA GLY A 41 -23.69 22.58 20.07
C GLY A 41 -22.26 23.14 20.10
N THR A 42 -21.32 22.69 19.28
CA THR A 42 -19.99 23.33 19.16
C THR A 42 -19.80 23.93 17.76
N GLU A 43 -19.58 25.25 17.70
CA GLU A 43 -19.54 26.08 16.48
C GLU A 43 -18.40 25.78 15.49
N ASP A 44 -17.62 24.71 15.69
CA ASP A 44 -16.53 24.28 14.80
C ASP A 44 -16.89 23.05 13.93
N CYS A 45 -18.18 22.69 13.84
CA CYS A 45 -18.64 21.75 12.82
C CYS A 45 -18.75 22.46 11.46
N LEU A 46 -18.15 21.89 10.41
CA LEU A 46 -18.30 22.38 9.02
C LEU A 46 -19.80 22.65 8.74
N PRO A 47 -20.17 23.91 8.42
CA PRO A 47 -21.57 24.30 8.37
C PRO A 47 -22.13 23.91 7.01
N LEU A 48 -22.58 22.67 6.89
CA LEU A 48 -23.49 22.30 5.82
C LEU A 48 -24.74 21.77 6.46
N SER A 49 -25.70 22.68 6.64
CA SER A 49 -27.11 22.37 6.86
C SER A 49 -27.55 21.38 5.78
N SER A 50 -27.41 20.09 6.06
CA SER A 50 -27.82 19.05 5.14
C SER A 50 -29.20 18.59 5.57
N THR A 51 -30.22 19.02 4.82
CA THR A 51 -31.52 18.35 4.77
C THR A 51 -31.40 16.88 4.31
N CYS A 52 -30.20 16.46 3.89
CA CYS A 52 -29.83 15.14 3.40
C CYS A 52 -29.27 14.26 4.52
N THR A 53 -29.75 13.01 4.61
CA THR A 53 -29.30 12.02 5.60
C THR A 53 -27.90 11.51 5.27
N LEU A 54 -27.19 10.98 6.27
CA LEU A 54 -25.86 10.37 6.09
C LEU A 54 -25.88 9.26 5.03
N GLU A 55 -26.93 8.44 5.00
CA GLU A 55 -27.13 7.37 4.02
C GLU A 55 -27.23 7.92 2.59
N SER A 56 -28.01 8.98 2.37
CA SER A 56 -28.13 9.62 1.06
C SER A 56 -26.80 10.23 0.58
N ARG A 57 -25.99 10.81 1.48
CA ARG A 57 -24.65 11.31 1.13
C ARG A 57 -23.71 10.19 0.68
N TRP A 58 -23.78 9.05 1.34
CA TRP A 58 -23.01 7.85 0.99
C TRP A 58 -23.47 7.24 -0.33
N ARG A 59 -24.78 7.23 -0.60
CA ARG A 59 -25.33 6.78 -1.88
C ARG A 59 -24.85 7.64 -3.06
N VAL A 60 -24.79 8.97 -2.89
CA VAL A 60 -24.26 9.89 -3.92
C VAL A 60 -22.78 9.62 -4.18
N LEU A 61 -21.98 9.37 -3.14
CA LEU A 61 -20.56 9.02 -3.32
C LEU A 61 -20.40 7.69 -4.06
N GLN A 62 -21.17 6.68 -3.70
CA GLN A 62 -21.17 5.39 -4.39
C GLN A 62 -21.50 5.59 -5.87
N GLU A 63 -22.60 6.28 -6.18
CA GLU A 63 -22.97 6.58 -7.56
C GLU A 63 -21.83 7.30 -8.29
N ALA A 64 -21.27 8.37 -7.73
CA ALA A 64 -20.17 9.11 -8.34
C ALA A 64 -18.92 8.26 -8.62
N VAL A 65 -18.57 7.33 -7.73
CA VAL A 65 -17.42 6.44 -7.90
C VAL A 65 -17.68 5.34 -8.94
N PHE A 66 -18.92 4.85 -9.05
CA PHE A 66 -19.26 3.69 -9.88
C PHE A 66 -19.80 4.03 -11.27
N THR A 67 -20.43 5.18 -11.46
CA THR A 67 -21.05 5.55 -12.73
C THR A 67 -20.21 6.54 -13.53
N ALA A 68 -19.35 7.32 -12.89
CA ALA A 68 -18.53 8.32 -13.56
C ALA A 68 -17.07 7.86 -13.73
N ARG A 69 -16.37 8.43 -14.72
CA ARG A 69 -14.91 8.31 -14.83
C ARG A 69 -14.29 9.19 -13.74
N ALA A 70 -13.91 8.62 -12.62
CA ALA A 70 -13.41 9.38 -11.48
C ALA A 70 -11.87 9.41 -11.45
N VAL A 71 -11.28 10.56 -11.09
CA VAL A 71 -9.86 10.67 -10.77
C VAL A 71 -9.71 10.66 -9.27
N ILE A 72 -9.00 9.67 -8.74
CA ILE A 72 -8.77 9.54 -7.29
C ILE A 72 -7.30 9.22 -7.08
N PHE A 73 -6.57 10.16 -6.47
CA PHE A 73 -5.20 9.89 -6.03
C PHE A 73 -5.22 8.91 -4.87
N HIS A 74 -4.50 7.79 -5.01
CA HIS A 74 -4.49 6.71 -4.02
C HIS A 74 -5.87 6.07 -3.81
N ALA A 75 -6.48 5.63 -4.92
CA ALA A 75 -7.84 5.09 -4.98
C ALA A 75 -8.06 3.89 -4.05
N HIS A 76 -7.04 3.05 -3.83
CA HIS A 76 -7.08 1.93 -2.89
C HIS A 76 -7.55 2.36 -1.49
N VAL A 77 -6.92 3.40 -0.92
CA VAL A 77 -7.25 3.90 0.42
C VAL A 77 -8.61 4.58 0.44
N ALA A 78 -9.00 5.24 -0.65
CA ALA A 78 -10.32 5.86 -0.78
C ALA A 78 -11.45 4.83 -0.83
N PHE A 79 -11.22 3.65 -1.41
CA PHE A 79 -12.21 2.57 -1.48
C PHE A 79 -12.45 1.87 -0.15
N MET A 80 -11.42 1.69 0.68
CA MET A 80 -11.51 0.97 1.96
C MET A 80 -12.70 1.36 2.86
N PRO A 81 -12.92 2.65 3.19
CA PRO A 81 -14.05 3.07 4.02
C PRO A 81 -15.40 2.88 3.32
N CYS A 82 -15.45 3.04 1.99
CA CYS A 82 -16.65 2.82 1.20
C CYS A 82 -17.05 1.34 1.18
N LEU A 83 -16.09 0.47 0.91
CA LEU A 83 -16.24 -0.97 0.93
C LEU A 83 -16.62 -1.52 2.30
N HIS A 84 -15.93 -1.07 3.36
CA HIS A 84 -16.23 -1.51 4.72
C HIS A 84 -17.70 -1.22 5.08
N ARG A 85 -18.18 -0.02 4.72
CA ARG A 85 -19.59 0.35 4.93
C ARG A 85 -20.55 -0.51 4.11
N MET A 86 -20.25 -0.73 2.83
CA MET A 86 -21.05 -1.59 1.93
C MET A 86 -21.16 -3.03 2.45
N CYS A 87 -20.05 -3.61 2.92
CA CYS A 87 -20.02 -4.94 3.53
C CYS A 87 -20.87 -5.02 4.81
N CYS A 88 -20.94 -3.95 5.61
CA CYS A 88 -21.82 -3.88 6.79
C CYS A 88 -23.31 -3.77 6.42
N GLU A 89 -23.64 -3.14 5.28
CA GLU A 89 -25.01 -2.88 4.82
C GLU A 89 -25.57 -4.00 3.91
N ALA A 90 -24.88 -5.15 3.78
CA ALA A 90 -25.27 -6.36 3.05
C ALA A 90 -25.39 -6.27 1.51
N SER A 91 -25.02 -5.13 0.92
CA SER A 91 -24.84 -4.96 -0.53
C SER A 91 -23.34 -4.99 -0.86
N GLY A 92 -22.88 -6.17 -1.26
CA GLY A 92 -21.47 -6.56 -1.41
C GLY A 92 -20.63 -5.83 -2.47
N PHE A 93 -19.43 -6.42 -2.67
CA PHE A 93 -18.31 -6.13 -3.58
C PHE A 93 -18.39 -4.91 -4.51
N LEU A 94 -17.26 -4.18 -4.64
CA LEU A 94 -17.07 -3.19 -5.71
C LEU A 94 -17.41 -3.86 -7.06
N PRO A 95 -18.27 -3.27 -7.89
CA PRO A 95 -18.48 -3.77 -9.22
C PRO A 95 -17.15 -3.63 -9.98
N ALA A 96 -16.72 -4.70 -10.65
CA ALA A 96 -15.41 -4.79 -11.33
C ALA A 96 -15.21 -3.74 -12.45
N ASN A 97 -16.26 -2.98 -12.77
CA ASN A 97 -16.31 -1.94 -13.79
C ASN A 97 -16.13 -0.51 -13.23
N ALA A 98 -15.72 -0.34 -11.97
CA ALA A 98 -15.42 0.99 -11.43
C ALA A 98 -14.36 1.69 -12.31
N SER A 99 -14.78 2.71 -13.05
CA SER A 99 -13.92 3.46 -13.98
C SER A 99 -13.12 4.53 -13.24
N VAL A 100 -12.27 4.11 -12.31
CA VAL A 100 -11.40 5.01 -11.55
C VAL A 100 -10.03 5.09 -12.20
N TYR A 101 -9.49 6.30 -12.28
CA TYR A 101 -8.12 6.56 -12.71
C TYR A 101 -7.31 7.06 -11.51
N ASP A 102 -6.24 6.35 -11.18
CA ASP A 102 -5.31 6.73 -10.10
C ASP A 102 -4.00 7.26 -10.70
N PRO A 103 -3.74 8.58 -10.59
CA PRO A 103 -2.49 9.18 -11.05
C PRO A 103 -1.25 8.57 -10.40
N LYS A 104 -1.36 8.05 -9.17
CA LYS A 104 -0.23 7.40 -8.47
C LYS A 104 0.17 6.09 -9.15
N VAL A 105 -0.81 5.27 -9.52
CA VAL A 105 -0.59 4.02 -10.25
C VAL A 105 -0.07 4.30 -11.65
N ALA A 106 -0.65 5.30 -12.34
CA ALA A 106 -0.17 5.74 -13.64
C ALA A 106 1.30 6.20 -13.60
N ALA A 107 1.70 6.93 -12.55
CA ALA A 107 3.10 7.33 -12.35
C ALA A 107 4.01 6.11 -12.11
N TRP A 108 3.59 5.15 -11.27
CA TRP A 108 4.34 3.90 -11.05
C TRP A 108 4.56 3.10 -12.33
N MET A 109 3.56 3.02 -13.20
CA MET A 109 3.72 2.35 -14.50
C MET A 109 4.80 3.01 -15.38
N LEU A 110 4.95 4.34 -15.31
CA LEU A 110 5.95 5.08 -16.07
C LEU A 110 7.37 4.95 -15.49
N SER A 111 7.51 4.76 -14.18
CA SER A 111 8.81 4.72 -13.49
C SER A 111 8.99 3.49 -12.60
N SER A 112 8.58 2.31 -13.08
CA SER A 112 8.64 1.04 -12.33
C SER A 112 10.07 0.61 -11.94
N THR A 113 11.10 1.22 -12.53
CA THR A 113 12.52 0.97 -12.26
C THR A 113 13.14 1.93 -11.24
N ASP A 114 12.49 3.06 -10.95
CA ASP A 114 12.99 4.07 -10.02
C ASP A 114 12.58 3.69 -8.60
N SER A 115 13.55 3.08 -7.90
CA SER A 115 13.68 2.92 -6.45
C SER A 115 12.58 2.18 -5.66
N SER A 116 13.03 1.38 -4.68
CA SER A 116 12.19 0.74 -3.66
C SER A 116 11.60 1.72 -2.63
N ASP A 117 11.76 3.04 -2.85
CA ASP A 117 11.28 4.07 -1.94
C ASP A 117 9.88 4.55 -2.33
N GLN A 118 8.89 4.12 -1.55
CA GLN A 118 7.50 4.56 -1.71
C GLN A 118 7.33 6.08 -1.61
N SER A 119 8.28 6.79 -1.01
CA SER A 119 8.26 8.24 -0.88
C SER A 119 8.41 8.96 -2.23
N GLU A 120 8.86 8.29 -3.30
CA GLU A 120 8.98 8.89 -4.63
C GLU A 120 7.60 9.17 -5.26
N TYR A 121 6.59 8.40 -4.88
CA TYR A 121 5.20 8.52 -5.37
C TYR A 121 4.32 9.41 -4.49
N ASP A 122 4.94 10.31 -3.73
CA ASP A 122 4.20 11.34 -2.99
C ASP A 122 3.58 12.37 -3.94
N PHE A 123 2.38 12.85 -3.60
CA PHE A 123 1.59 13.73 -4.46
C PHE A 123 2.36 14.99 -4.86
N THR A 124 2.98 15.66 -3.89
CA THR A 124 3.74 16.90 -4.12
C THR A 124 4.91 16.65 -5.09
N LYS A 125 5.64 15.55 -4.90
CA LYS A 125 6.78 15.19 -5.75
C LYS A 125 6.32 14.90 -7.18
N LEU A 126 5.24 14.12 -7.35
CA LEU A 126 4.69 13.81 -8.67
C LEU A 126 4.23 15.06 -9.42
N VAL A 127 3.56 16.00 -8.74
CA VAL A 127 3.17 17.29 -9.33
C VAL A 127 4.40 18.10 -9.74
N THR A 128 5.46 18.16 -8.90
CA THR A 128 6.70 18.86 -9.27
C THR A 128 7.48 18.19 -10.41
N LYS A 129 7.43 16.85 -10.51
CA LYS A 129 8.15 16.06 -11.53
C LYS A 129 7.45 16.12 -12.89
N HIS A 130 6.13 16.24 -12.92
CA HIS A 130 5.36 16.05 -14.16
C HIS A 130 4.50 17.23 -14.60
N CYS A 131 4.07 18.12 -13.70
CA CYS A 131 3.15 19.20 -14.03
C CYS A 131 3.86 20.56 -14.23
N THR A 132 3.14 21.49 -14.87
CA THR A 132 3.57 22.88 -15.12
C THR A 132 3.77 23.67 -13.82
N GLU A 133 4.56 24.75 -13.88
CA GLU A 133 4.78 25.67 -12.74
C GLU A 133 3.47 26.25 -12.19
N GLU A 134 2.49 26.51 -13.07
CA GLU A 134 1.14 26.95 -12.66
C GLU A 134 0.45 25.92 -11.76
N THR A 135 0.54 24.63 -12.09
CA THR A 135 -0.03 23.56 -11.27
C THR A 135 0.73 23.40 -9.96
N GLN A 136 2.05 23.62 -9.97
CA GLN A 136 2.87 23.59 -8.76
C GLN A 136 2.55 24.77 -7.82
N ALA A 137 2.18 25.94 -8.37
CA ALA A 137 1.78 27.10 -7.60
C ALA A 137 0.51 26.83 -6.78
N LEU A 138 -0.45 26.07 -7.31
CA LEU A 138 -1.69 25.69 -6.61
C LEU A 138 -1.43 25.01 -5.25
N LEU A 139 -0.33 24.26 -5.11
CA LEU A 139 0.04 23.59 -3.86
C LEU A 139 0.51 24.57 -2.77
N LYS A 140 1.05 25.72 -3.19
CA LYS A 140 1.60 26.75 -2.30
C LYS A 140 0.62 27.87 -2.01
N GLU A 141 -0.43 28.01 -2.83
CA GLU A 141 -1.49 28.99 -2.65
C GLU A 141 -2.30 28.70 -1.39
N VAL A 142 -2.10 29.53 -0.36
CA VAL A 142 -2.95 29.57 0.83
C VAL A 142 -3.57 30.96 0.91
N PRO A 143 -4.90 31.09 1.09
CA PRO A 143 -5.51 32.39 1.26
C PRO A 143 -4.95 33.07 2.54
N HIS A 144 -4.16 34.13 2.37
CA HIS A 144 -3.47 34.83 3.47
C HIS A 144 -4.30 35.95 4.13
N THR A 145 -5.59 36.06 3.82
CA THR A 145 -6.42 37.08 4.45
C THR A 145 -6.72 36.69 5.90
N SER A 146 -6.38 37.57 6.83
CA SER A 146 -6.52 37.44 8.29
C SER A 146 -7.95 37.10 8.78
N ASN A 147 -8.96 37.21 7.92
CA ASN A 147 -10.38 37.02 8.25
C ASN A 147 -11.02 35.74 7.69
N ILE A 148 -10.25 34.79 7.11
CA ILE A 148 -10.83 33.52 6.61
C ILE A 148 -10.74 32.43 7.67
N GLY A 149 -11.90 31.86 8.04
CA GLY A 149 -12.02 30.73 8.95
C GLY A 149 -11.20 29.50 8.51
N SER A 150 -10.81 28.66 9.48
CA SER A 150 -10.03 27.44 9.24
C SER A 150 -10.69 26.50 8.22
N GLY A 151 -12.02 26.31 8.30
CA GLY A 151 -12.78 25.47 7.38
C GLY A 151 -12.73 25.94 5.92
N THR A 152 -12.88 27.24 5.67
CA THR A 152 -12.79 27.80 4.31
C THR A 152 -11.38 27.67 3.74
N ARG A 153 -10.34 27.85 4.56
CA ARG A 153 -8.94 27.59 4.15
C ARG A 153 -8.73 26.12 3.77
N ALA A 154 -9.28 25.19 4.55
CA ALA A 154 -9.19 23.77 4.26
C ALA A 154 -9.91 23.40 2.94
N LEU A 155 -11.12 23.90 2.72
CA LEU A 155 -11.87 23.66 1.47
C LEU A 155 -11.15 24.26 0.25
N PHE A 156 -10.57 25.45 0.38
CA PHE A 156 -9.77 26.06 -0.68
C PHE A 156 -8.54 25.21 -1.00
N HIS A 157 -7.82 24.73 0.02
CA HIS A 157 -6.67 23.86 -0.19
C HIS A 157 -7.08 22.54 -0.86
N LEU A 158 -8.16 21.89 -0.39
CA LEU A 158 -8.68 20.66 -1.00
C LEU A 158 -9.08 20.86 -2.47
N ARG A 159 -9.71 21.99 -2.80
CA ARG A 159 -9.99 22.37 -4.19
C ARG A 159 -8.72 22.42 -5.02
N ASN A 160 -7.68 23.09 -4.54
CA ASN A 160 -6.40 23.22 -5.24
C ASN A 160 -5.71 21.85 -5.42
N LEU A 161 -5.76 20.99 -4.41
CA LEU A 161 -5.22 19.63 -4.50
C LEU A 161 -5.95 18.78 -5.55
N MET A 162 -7.27 18.83 -5.58
CA MET A 162 -8.04 18.12 -6.62
C MET A 162 -7.72 18.66 -8.01
N GLN A 163 -7.56 19.97 -8.14
CA GLN A 163 -7.19 20.56 -9.41
C GLN A 163 -5.82 20.08 -9.89
N ALA A 164 -4.84 20.09 -8.99
CA ALA A 164 -3.51 19.59 -9.28
C ALA A 164 -3.53 18.09 -9.60
N SER A 165 -4.39 17.31 -8.94
CA SER A 165 -4.56 15.88 -9.20
C SER A 165 -5.17 15.61 -10.59
N PHE A 166 -6.17 16.41 -10.99
CA PHE A 166 -6.75 16.33 -12.33
C PHE A 166 -5.74 16.69 -13.43
N ASN A 167 -5.00 17.79 -13.24
CA ASN A 167 -3.94 18.19 -14.18
C ASN A 167 -2.86 17.11 -14.30
N LEU A 168 -2.43 16.55 -13.16
CA LEU A 168 -1.49 15.44 -13.11
C LEU A 168 -2.04 14.21 -13.86
N ALA A 169 -3.33 13.90 -13.68
CA ALA A 169 -3.97 12.79 -14.35
C ALA A 169 -3.91 12.93 -15.88
N ASN A 170 -4.25 14.10 -16.41
CA ASN A 170 -4.20 14.40 -17.85
C ASN A 170 -2.77 14.26 -18.40
N VAL A 171 -1.77 14.85 -17.74
CA VAL A 171 -0.37 14.76 -18.18
C VAL A 171 0.12 13.31 -18.20
N LEU A 172 -0.22 12.53 -17.17
CA LEU A 172 0.18 11.12 -17.11
C LEU A 172 -0.55 10.27 -18.15
N LEU A 173 -1.83 10.58 -18.44
CA LEU A 173 -2.60 9.89 -19.46
C LEU A 173 -1.99 10.11 -20.85
N GLU A 174 -1.58 11.34 -21.17
CA GLU A 174 -0.88 11.65 -22.42
C GLU A 174 0.45 10.89 -22.55
N LYS A 175 1.24 10.84 -21.45
CA LYS A 175 2.51 10.09 -21.41
C LYS A 175 2.31 8.59 -21.56
N LEU A 176 1.29 8.01 -20.93
CA LEU A 176 0.94 6.60 -21.13
C LEU A 176 0.46 6.35 -22.57
N GLY A 177 -0.22 7.33 -23.17
CA GLY A 177 -0.63 7.31 -24.57
C GLY A 177 0.55 7.25 -25.54
N SER A 178 1.55 8.11 -25.33
CA SER A 178 2.74 8.13 -26.20
C SER A 178 3.57 6.84 -26.11
N LEU A 179 3.48 6.11 -24.99
CA LEU A 179 4.12 4.81 -24.78
C LEU A 179 3.24 3.60 -25.13
N ASN A 180 2.02 3.80 -25.66
CA ASN A 180 1.04 2.75 -25.95
C ASN A 180 0.66 1.88 -24.72
N MET A 181 0.73 2.44 -23.51
CA MET A 181 0.44 1.75 -22.25
C MET A 181 -0.99 1.97 -21.74
N LEU A 182 -1.80 2.77 -22.45
CA LEU A 182 -3.18 3.11 -22.04
C LEU A 182 -4.06 1.90 -21.82
N HIS A 183 -3.97 0.90 -22.70
CA HIS A 183 -4.78 -0.31 -22.58
C HIS A 183 -4.44 -1.10 -21.30
N ALA A 184 -3.14 -1.31 -21.04
CA ALA A 184 -2.69 -1.99 -19.83
C ALA A 184 -3.10 -1.21 -18.57
N ALA A 185 -2.95 0.12 -18.59
CA ALA A 185 -3.37 0.96 -17.47
C ALA A 185 -4.88 0.82 -17.19
N GLN A 186 -5.72 1.02 -18.20
CA GLN A 186 -7.18 1.07 -18.03
C GLN A 186 -7.84 -0.29 -17.83
N MET A 187 -7.34 -1.34 -18.49
CA MET A 187 -7.98 -2.66 -18.49
C MET A 187 -7.39 -3.61 -17.46
N VAL A 188 -6.16 -3.36 -16.98
CA VAL A 188 -5.48 -4.25 -16.03
C VAL A 188 -5.23 -3.54 -14.71
N GLU A 189 -4.45 -2.45 -14.70
CA GLU A 189 -3.99 -1.85 -13.45
C GLU A 189 -5.11 -1.15 -12.67
N MET A 190 -5.94 -0.34 -13.33
CA MET A 190 -7.02 0.38 -12.65
C MET A 190 -8.09 -0.54 -12.02
N PRO A 191 -8.58 -1.60 -12.71
CA PRO A 191 -9.53 -2.55 -12.11
C PRO A 191 -8.92 -3.39 -10.96
N VAL A 192 -7.61 -3.63 -10.98
CA VAL A 192 -6.92 -4.38 -9.92
C VAL A 192 -7.00 -3.63 -8.59
N ILE A 193 -7.01 -2.29 -8.58
CA ILE A 193 -7.17 -1.48 -7.36
C ILE A 193 -8.43 -1.90 -6.60
N ALA A 194 -9.57 -1.97 -7.29
CA ALA A 194 -10.85 -2.38 -6.70
C ALA A 194 -10.83 -3.83 -6.19
N THR A 195 -10.13 -4.71 -6.90
CA THR A 195 -9.96 -6.12 -6.51
C THR A 195 -9.16 -6.23 -5.22
N ILE A 196 -8.01 -5.56 -5.12
CA ILE A 196 -7.15 -5.56 -3.93
C ILE A 196 -7.89 -4.97 -2.73
N SER A 197 -8.55 -3.82 -2.90
CA SER A 197 -9.35 -3.22 -1.83
C SER A 197 -10.44 -4.16 -1.33
N SER A 198 -11.10 -4.91 -2.23
CA SER A 198 -12.11 -5.90 -1.84
C SER A 198 -11.51 -7.06 -1.05
N MET A 199 -10.34 -7.58 -1.47
CA MET A 199 -9.63 -8.63 -0.76
C MET A 199 -9.21 -8.20 0.66
N GLU A 200 -8.77 -6.96 0.81
CA GLU A 200 -8.32 -6.42 2.10
C GLU A 200 -9.47 -6.27 3.10
N VAL A 201 -10.65 -5.82 2.63
CA VAL A 201 -11.84 -5.72 3.50
C VAL A 201 -12.36 -7.08 3.93
N VAL A 202 -12.29 -8.11 3.07
CA VAL A 202 -12.69 -9.48 3.43
C VAL A 202 -11.69 -10.10 4.41
N GLY A 203 -10.39 -9.90 4.18
CA GLY A 203 -9.32 -10.49 4.97
C GLY A 203 -9.22 -12.02 4.81
N VAL A 204 -8.42 -12.64 5.68
CA VAL A 204 -8.21 -14.10 5.68
C VAL A 204 -8.53 -14.65 7.06
N GLN A 205 -9.39 -15.66 7.12
CA GLN A 205 -9.70 -16.34 8.37
C GLN A 205 -8.60 -17.34 8.73
N PHE A 206 -8.11 -17.28 9.97
CA PHE A 206 -7.17 -18.27 10.51
C PHE A 206 -7.65 -18.76 11.89
N ARG A 207 -7.15 -19.93 12.31
CA ARG A 207 -7.46 -20.54 13.62
C ARG A 207 -6.25 -20.37 14.56
N PRO A 208 -6.30 -19.45 15.54
CA PRO A 208 -5.18 -19.19 16.44
C PRO A 208 -4.70 -20.44 17.18
N ASP A 209 -5.62 -21.29 17.65
CA ASP A 209 -5.26 -22.52 18.37
C ASP A 209 -4.49 -23.53 17.52
N THR A 210 -4.77 -23.56 16.21
CA THR A 210 -4.05 -24.43 15.28
C THR A 210 -2.64 -23.90 15.04
N LEU A 211 -2.50 -22.59 14.84
CA LEU A 211 -1.18 -21.94 14.69
C LEU A 211 -0.33 -22.12 15.96
N GLU A 212 -0.92 -21.99 17.14
CA GLU A 212 -0.20 -22.17 18.41
C GLU A 212 0.30 -23.61 18.61
N LYS A 213 -0.49 -24.61 18.19
CA LYS A 213 -0.05 -26.02 18.18
C LYS A 213 1.13 -26.23 17.22
N HIS A 214 1.06 -25.66 16.02
CA HIS A 214 2.15 -25.76 15.04
C HIS A 214 3.40 -25.05 15.53
N ARG A 215 3.26 -23.86 16.14
CA ARG A 215 4.38 -23.12 16.75
C ARG A 215 5.10 -23.97 17.78
N ARG A 216 4.38 -24.61 18.72
CA ARG A 216 4.99 -25.49 19.73
C ARG A 216 5.68 -26.71 19.12
N SER A 217 5.09 -27.32 18.09
CA SER A 217 5.70 -28.46 17.40
C SER A 217 6.99 -28.06 16.68
N LEU A 218 6.99 -26.91 16.01
CA LEU A 218 8.18 -26.38 15.35
C LEU A 218 9.26 -26.01 16.36
N GLU A 219 8.91 -25.39 17.49
CA GLU A 219 9.85 -25.08 18.56
C GLU A 219 10.51 -26.34 19.15
N ALA A 220 9.74 -27.41 19.34
CA ALA A 220 10.30 -28.68 19.78
C ALA A 220 11.27 -29.26 18.73
N ALA A 221 10.85 -29.32 17.45
CA ALA A 221 11.70 -29.81 16.37
C ALA A 221 12.99 -28.97 16.20
N MET A 222 12.90 -27.64 16.32
CA MET A 222 14.07 -26.75 16.28
C MET A 222 15.04 -26.99 17.44
N ARG A 223 14.53 -27.22 18.65
CA ARG A 223 15.36 -27.56 19.81
C ARG A 223 16.06 -28.89 19.60
N ASP A 224 15.32 -29.91 19.18
CA ASP A 224 15.88 -31.23 18.90
C ASP A 224 16.96 -31.15 17.82
N ALA A 225 16.69 -30.51 16.68
CA ALA A 225 17.66 -30.33 15.61
C ALA A 225 18.91 -29.55 16.08
N THR A 226 18.71 -28.50 16.88
CA THR A 226 19.81 -27.71 17.48
C THR A 226 20.70 -28.58 18.36
N GLU A 227 20.10 -29.39 19.23
CA GLU A 227 20.86 -30.30 20.11
C GLU A 227 21.59 -31.38 19.33
N HIS A 228 21.00 -31.92 18.25
CA HIS A 228 21.66 -32.88 17.38
C HIS A 228 22.81 -32.23 16.60
N ALA A 229 22.64 -31.00 16.11
CA ALA A 229 23.70 -30.24 15.45
C ALA A 229 24.86 -29.95 16.41
N HIS A 230 24.58 -29.53 17.65
CA HIS A 230 25.61 -29.28 18.66
C HIS A 230 26.38 -30.55 19.01
N ARG A 231 25.67 -31.68 19.18
CA ARG A 231 26.29 -33.00 19.42
C ARG A 231 27.15 -33.46 18.25
N ALA A 232 26.65 -33.32 17.03
CA ALA A 232 27.36 -33.73 15.83
C ALA A 232 28.58 -32.83 15.53
N ALA A 233 28.54 -31.55 15.92
CA ALA A 233 29.65 -30.60 15.76
C ALA A 233 30.61 -30.58 16.96
N ASN A 234 30.25 -31.24 18.07
CA ASN A 234 30.93 -31.17 19.37
C ASN A 234 31.12 -29.73 19.89
N THR A 235 30.23 -28.81 19.52
CA THR A 235 30.34 -27.39 19.87
C THR A 235 28.97 -26.74 19.92
N SER A 236 28.80 -25.75 20.78
CA SER A 236 27.56 -24.97 20.87
C SER A 236 27.68 -23.73 19.98
N PHE A 237 26.70 -23.53 19.11
CA PHE A 237 26.64 -22.37 18.22
C PHE A 237 25.19 -22.01 17.88
N ASN A 238 24.96 -20.76 17.47
CA ASN A 238 23.66 -20.29 17.05
C ASN A 238 23.41 -20.63 15.57
N LEU A 239 22.50 -21.56 15.28
CA LEU A 239 22.10 -21.90 13.91
C LEU A 239 21.44 -20.74 13.16
N GLY A 240 20.89 -19.74 13.88
CA GLY A 240 20.37 -18.52 13.27
C GLY A 240 21.45 -17.52 12.85
N SER A 241 22.73 -17.79 13.13
CA SER A 241 23.86 -16.93 12.74
C SER A 241 24.69 -17.61 11.64
N PRO A 242 24.57 -17.15 10.38
CA PRO A 242 25.38 -17.65 9.27
C PRO A 242 26.89 -17.60 9.55
N GLU A 243 27.37 -16.57 10.26
CA GLU A 243 28.77 -16.44 10.68
C GLU A 243 29.21 -17.58 11.61
N GLN A 244 28.42 -17.90 12.63
CA GLN A 244 28.78 -18.98 13.57
C GLN A 244 28.71 -20.35 12.89
N VAL A 245 27.70 -20.58 12.05
CA VAL A 245 27.59 -21.80 11.23
C VAL A 245 28.82 -21.95 10.33
N ALA A 246 29.23 -20.89 9.63
CA ALA A 246 30.40 -20.90 8.75
C ALA A 246 31.69 -21.24 9.51
N ASN A 247 31.89 -20.64 10.69
CA ASN A 247 33.06 -20.90 11.53
C ASN A 247 33.10 -22.37 11.98
N VAL A 248 31.95 -22.95 12.36
CA VAL A 248 31.88 -24.35 12.77
C VAL A 248 32.15 -25.29 11.59
N LEU A 249 31.52 -25.08 10.44
CA LEU A 249 31.68 -25.94 9.26
C LEU A 249 33.11 -25.89 8.69
N TYR A 250 33.65 -24.69 8.48
CA TYR A 250 34.88 -24.52 7.71
C TYR A 250 36.14 -24.42 8.57
N ASP A 251 36.06 -23.85 9.78
CA ASP A 251 37.25 -23.65 10.62
C ASP A 251 37.41 -24.78 11.65
N GLN A 252 36.32 -25.20 12.30
CA GLN A 252 36.37 -26.25 13.32
C GLN A 252 36.30 -27.66 12.70
N LEU A 253 35.28 -27.93 11.89
CA LEU A 253 35.09 -29.21 11.21
C LEU A 253 35.96 -29.37 9.96
N LYS A 254 36.61 -28.28 9.51
CA LYS A 254 37.54 -28.24 8.37
C LYS A 254 36.94 -28.80 7.07
N LEU A 255 35.63 -28.63 6.88
CA LEU A 255 34.98 -28.93 5.60
C LEU A 255 35.49 -27.95 4.52
N PRO A 256 35.52 -28.35 3.25
CA PRO A 256 36.03 -27.47 2.21
C PRO A 256 35.14 -26.25 2.05
N ARG A 257 35.77 -25.10 1.86
CA ARG A 257 35.08 -23.85 1.60
C ARG A 257 34.46 -23.88 0.20
N PRO A 258 33.30 -23.22 -0.02
CA PRO A 258 32.70 -23.11 -1.34
C PRO A 258 33.67 -22.44 -2.32
N ARG A 259 33.64 -22.90 -3.57
CA ARG A 259 34.54 -22.42 -4.64
C ARG A 259 34.40 -20.91 -4.82
N GLY A 260 35.53 -20.20 -4.87
CA GLY A 260 35.56 -18.74 -5.03
C GLY A 260 35.37 -17.94 -3.73
N GLU A 261 35.15 -18.61 -2.59
CA GLU A 261 34.97 -17.95 -1.29
C GLU A 261 36.07 -18.28 -0.27
N GLU A 262 37.17 -18.87 -0.72
CA GLU A 262 38.30 -19.30 0.11
C GLU A 262 38.83 -18.16 0.99
N ARG A 263 38.89 -16.95 0.45
CA ARG A 263 39.41 -15.74 1.12
C ARG A 263 38.37 -14.96 1.93
N LYS A 264 37.08 -15.34 1.88
CA LYS A 264 36.03 -14.65 2.65
C LYS A 264 36.14 -15.03 4.13
N LYS A 265 35.92 -14.03 5.00
CA LYS A 265 35.91 -14.23 6.46
C LYS A 265 34.78 -15.18 6.89
N HIS A 266 33.60 -15.02 6.29
CA HIS A 266 32.44 -15.90 6.48
C HIS A 266 31.99 -16.42 5.11
N PRO A 267 32.41 -17.63 4.71
CA PRO A 267 31.92 -18.25 3.49
C PRO A 267 30.42 -18.57 3.58
N SER A 268 29.77 -18.67 2.42
CA SER A 268 28.33 -18.89 2.29
C SER A 268 27.88 -20.16 3.00
N THR A 269 26.75 -20.05 3.71
CA THR A 269 26.01 -21.14 4.35
C THR A 269 24.61 -21.24 3.76
N SER A 270 24.43 -20.87 2.49
CA SER A 270 23.15 -21.04 1.79
C SER A 270 22.78 -22.51 1.69
N GLU A 271 21.49 -22.80 1.59
CA GLU A 271 20.95 -24.16 1.46
C GLU A 271 21.66 -24.95 0.35
N SER A 272 21.84 -24.35 -0.83
CA SER A 272 22.52 -24.97 -1.98
C SER A 272 23.96 -25.42 -1.67
N VAL A 273 24.74 -24.57 -0.99
CA VAL A 273 26.14 -24.87 -0.62
C VAL A 273 26.20 -26.00 0.41
N ILE A 274 25.28 -26.00 1.38
CA ILE A 274 25.22 -27.03 2.43
C ILE A 274 24.78 -28.37 1.83
N GLN A 275 23.83 -28.39 0.90
CA GLN A 275 23.44 -29.60 0.17
C GLN A 275 24.62 -30.19 -0.62
N ASP A 276 25.33 -29.36 -1.38
CA ASP A 276 26.51 -29.79 -2.14
C ASP A 276 27.61 -30.38 -1.23
N LEU A 277 27.84 -29.74 -0.07
CA LEU A 277 28.77 -30.25 0.94
C LEU A 277 28.29 -31.56 1.56
N GLN A 278 26.99 -31.71 1.79
CA GLN A 278 26.41 -32.94 2.33
C GLN A 278 26.54 -34.10 1.34
N HIS A 279 26.40 -33.85 0.05
CA HIS A 279 26.64 -34.86 -0.99
C HIS A 279 28.09 -35.31 -1.07
N GLN A 280 29.05 -34.41 -0.81
CA GLN A 280 30.48 -34.69 -0.92
C GLN A 280 31.09 -35.30 0.35
N HIS A 281 30.63 -34.89 1.54
CA HIS A 281 31.25 -35.23 2.82
C HIS A 281 30.33 -35.96 3.81
N ALA A 282 29.02 -35.98 3.56
CA ALA A 282 28.00 -36.68 4.35
C ALA A 282 28.11 -36.47 5.87
N HIS A 283 28.44 -35.26 6.32
CA HIS A 283 28.65 -34.97 7.73
C HIS A 283 27.30 -34.80 8.46
N PRO A 284 27.07 -35.45 9.62
CA PRO A 284 25.77 -35.44 10.30
C PRO A 284 25.27 -34.04 10.66
N VAL A 285 26.16 -33.09 10.94
CA VAL A 285 25.81 -31.67 11.19
C VAL A 285 25.10 -31.02 10.01
N LEU A 286 25.53 -31.30 8.77
CA LEU A 286 24.97 -30.65 7.59
C LEU A 286 23.50 -31.05 7.39
N ALA A 287 23.16 -32.31 7.70
CA ALA A 287 21.79 -32.80 7.67
C ALA A 287 20.88 -32.22 8.76
N GLN A 288 21.44 -31.67 9.84
CA GLN A 288 20.67 -30.98 10.88
C GLN A 288 20.50 -29.48 10.61
N ILE A 289 21.34 -28.90 9.74
CA ILE A 289 21.25 -27.49 9.34
C ILE A 289 20.25 -27.31 8.19
N LEU A 290 20.11 -28.30 7.31
CA LEU A 290 19.07 -28.37 6.28
C LEU A 290 17.70 -28.67 6.90
#